data_AF-A0A542MA52-F1
#
_entry.id   AF-A0A542MA52-F1
#
_cell.length_a   1.000
_cell.length_b   1.000
_cell.length_c   1.000
_cell.angle_alpha   90.00
_cell.angle_beta   90.00
_cell.angle_gamma   90.00
#
_symmetry.space_group_name_H-M   'P 1'
#
loop_
_entity.id
_entity.type
_entity.pdbx_description
1 polymer ?
#
loop_
_entity_poly.entity_id
_entity_poly.type
_entity_poly.pdbx_seq_one_letter_code
_entity_poly.pdbx_strand_id
1 'polypeptide(L)'
;MKKSLLIKAMLAVALASSAAAQAGNCYSEGVRVGVIQKFSQKGIVNKSWEGEMVQEGERVKAKGNGAGVTNIWKFSVLDPAIARQLDDAVMSGGAVAVRYCQVQFTG
;
A
#
# COMPACT_ATOMS: atom_id res chain seq x y z
N MET A 1 10.64 20.57 -33.53
CA MET A 1 9.48 19.68 -33.74
C MET A 1 9.79 18.21 -33.41
N LYS A 2 10.80 17.57 -34.03
CA LYS A 2 11.14 16.15 -33.76
C LYS A 2 11.59 15.85 -32.32
N LYS A 3 12.38 16.75 -31.70
CA LYS A 3 12.86 16.60 -30.31
C LYS A 3 11.74 16.65 -29.26
N SER A 4 10.72 17.51 -29.42
CA SER A 4 9.57 17.53 -28.50
C SER A 4 8.63 16.34 -28.70
N LEU A 5 8.61 15.75 -29.90
CA LEU A 5 7.90 14.50 -30.17
C LEU A 5 8.59 13.31 -29.48
N LEU A 6 9.93 13.27 -29.53
CA LEU A 6 10.75 12.27 -28.85
C LEU A 6 10.60 12.34 -27.33
N ILE A 7 10.61 13.55 -26.74
CA ILE A 7 10.42 13.74 -25.28
C ILE A 7 9.03 13.26 -24.84
N LYS A 8 7.97 13.62 -25.60
CA LYS A 8 6.61 13.16 -25.31
C LYS A 8 6.46 11.65 -25.44
N ALA A 9 7.12 11.04 -26.44
CA ALA A 9 7.15 9.59 -26.60
C ALA A 9 7.89 8.89 -25.44
N MET A 10 9.02 9.43 -24.98
CA MET A 10 9.74 8.92 -23.81
C MET A 10 8.89 9.01 -22.54
N LEU A 11 8.19 10.13 -22.34
CA LEU A 11 7.32 10.33 -21.19
C LEU A 11 6.12 9.37 -21.21
N ALA A 12 5.53 9.14 -22.40
CA ALA A 12 4.45 8.18 -22.57
C ALA A 12 4.92 6.74 -22.33
N VAL A 13 6.12 6.37 -22.78
CA VAL A 13 6.72 5.05 -22.52
C VAL A 13 7.02 4.86 -21.04
N ALA A 14 7.52 5.88 -20.34
CA ALA A 14 7.76 5.83 -18.90
C ALA A 14 6.46 5.71 -18.07
N LEU A 15 5.38 6.38 -18.51
CA LEU A 15 4.06 6.22 -17.90
C LEU A 15 3.45 4.84 -18.18
N ALA A 16 3.65 4.29 -19.37
CA ALA A 16 3.14 2.97 -19.72
C ALA A 16 3.87 1.83 -18.99
N SER A 17 5.19 1.94 -18.81
CA SER A 17 5.99 0.94 -18.09
C SER A 17 5.69 0.93 -16.58
N SER A 18 5.49 2.09 -15.97
CA SER A 18 5.06 2.19 -14.58
C SER A 18 3.65 1.64 -14.34
N ALA A 19 2.75 1.77 -15.32
CA ALA A 19 1.43 1.14 -15.26
C ALA A 19 1.49 -0.39 -15.44
N ALA A 20 2.37 -0.91 -16.31
CA ALA A 20 2.50 -2.34 -16.56
C ALA A 20 3.20 -3.11 -15.42
N ALA A 21 4.12 -2.48 -14.68
CA ALA A 21 4.79 -3.10 -13.53
C ALA A 21 3.83 -3.44 -12.37
N GLN A 22 2.67 -2.81 -12.32
CA GLN A 22 1.66 -3.02 -11.28
C GLN A 22 0.75 -4.24 -11.55
N ALA A 23 0.78 -4.81 -12.76
CA ALA A 23 -0.30 -5.67 -13.24
C ALA A 23 -0.02 -7.19 -13.22
N GLY A 24 1.16 -7.66 -12.77
CA GLY A 24 1.59 -9.02 -13.10
C GLY A 24 1.81 -10.02 -11.96
N ASN A 25 2.69 -9.71 -11.01
CA ASN A 25 3.27 -10.75 -10.16
C ASN A 25 3.06 -10.45 -8.67
N CYS A 26 2.04 -11.09 -8.08
CA CYS A 26 1.95 -11.26 -6.64
C CYS A 26 3.13 -12.13 -6.19
N TYR A 27 4.19 -11.48 -5.70
CA TYR A 27 5.37 -12.17 -5.19
C TYR A 27 5.06 -12.93 -3.89
N SER A 28 4.22 -12.34 -3.04
CA SER A 28 3.75 -12.97 -1.81
C SER A 28 2.30 -12.61 -1.58
N GLU A 29 1.49 -13.60 -1.22
CA GLU A 29 0.10 -13.41 -0.84
C GLU A 29 -0.10 -13.87 0.60
N GLY A 30 -1.02 -13.23 1.31
CA GLY A 30 -1.27 -13.59 2.69
C GLY A 30 -2.43 -12.82 3.31
N VAL A 31 -2.60 -13.01 4.61
CA VAL A 31 -3.57 -12.29 5.43
C VAL A 31 -2.83 -11.68 6.62
N ARG A 32 -3.12 -10.41 6.91
CA ARG A 32 -2.68 -9.75 8.14
C ARG A 32 -3.89 -9.29 8.92
N VAL A 33 -3.84 -9.50 10.23
CA VAL A 33 -4.92 -9.14 11.15
C VAL A 33 -4.42 -8.05 12.08
N GLY A 34 -5.23 -7.03 12.29
CA GLY A 34 -4.88 -5.92 13.15
C GLY A 34 -5.89 -4.77 13.08
N VAL A 35 -5.59 -3.70 13.80
CA VAL A 35 -6.40 -2.48 13.78
C VAL A 35 -5.76 -1.47 12.84
N ILE A 36 -6.53 -0.95 11.90
CA ILE A 36 -6.08 0.13 11.02
C ILE A 36 -6.11 1.43 11.83
N GLN A 37 -4.93 1.99 12.11
CA GLN A 37 -4.82 3.24 12.87
C GLN A 37 -4.94 4.48 12.01
N LYS A 38 -4.65 4.34 10.71
CA LYS A 38 -4.74 5.44 9.76
C LYS A 38 -5.10 4.91 8.39
N PHE A 39 -6.05 5.59 7.76
CA PHE A 39 -6.43 5.33 6.39
C PHE A 39 -6.64 6.68 5.70
N SER A 40 -5.94 6.91 4.60
CA SER A 40 -5.93 8.24 3.96
C SER A 40 -5.69 8.13 2.47
N GLN A 41 -6.41 8.93 1.70
CA GLN A 41 -6.21 9.03 0.27
C GLN A 41 -5.03 9.96 -0.02
N LYS A 42 -3.94 9.42 -0.58
CA LYS A 42 -2.68 10.15 -0.87
C LYS A 42 -2.38 10.16 -2.36
N GLY A 43 -1.72 11.22 -2.84
CA GLY A 43 -1.30 11.38 -4.23
C GLY A 43 -1.66 12.75 -4.81
N ILE A 44 -0.90 13.19 -5.83
CA ILE A 44 -1.10 14.50 -6.49
C ILE A 44 -1.94 14.36 -7.76
N VAL A 45 -1.64 13.37 -8.61
CA VAL A 45 -2.35 13.15 -9.90
C VAL A 45 -3.13 11.83 -9.88
N ASN A 46 -2.47 10.72 -9.55
CA ASN A 46 -3.13 9.43 -9.28
C ASN A 46 -3.14 9.22 -7.78
N LYS A 47 -4.33 9.28 -7.17
CA LYS A 47 -4.51 9.06 -5.74
C LYS A 47 -4.76 7.57 -5.46
N SER A 48 -4.10 7.05 -4.43
CA SER A 48 -4.33 5.72 -3.87
C SER A 48 -4.73 5.85 -2.40
N TRP A 49 -5.40 4.83 -1.88
CA TRP A 49 -5.72 4.77 -0.47
C TRP A 49 -4.57 4.10 0.28
N GLU A 50 -4.02 4.78 1.27
CA GLU A 50 -2.85 4.33 2.04
C GLU A 50 -3.27 4.05 3.49
N GLY A 51 -3.03 2.82 3.94
CA GLY A 51 -3.35 2.34 5.27
C GLY A 51 -2.12 2.04 6.12
N GLU A 52 -2.23 2.31 7.42
CA GLU A 52 -1.26 1.91 8.44
C GLU A 52 -2.00 1.05 9.48
N MET A 53 -1.64 -0.23 9.54
CA MET A 53 -2.23 -1.23 10.44
C MET A 53 -1.25 -1.60 11.54
N VAL A 54 -1.74 -1.66 12.77
CA VAL A 54 -1.02 -2.28 13.87
C VAL A 54 -1.42 -3.73 13.99
N GLN A 55 -0.43 -4.60 13.84
CA GLN A 55 -0.63 -6.05 13.88
C GLN A 55 -0.62 -6.55 15.32
N GLU A 56 -1.59 -7.39 15.66
CA GLU A 56 -1.64 -8.04 16.96
C GLU A 56 -0.62 -9.19 17.04
N GLY A 57 0.04 -9.34 18.18
CA GLY A 57 0.94 -10.47 18.45
C GLY A 57 2.41 -10.27 18.07
N GLU A 58 2.74 -9.32 17.19
CA GLU A 58 4.14 -9.07 16.78
C GLU A 58 4.76 -7.92 17.59
N ARG A 59 5.06 -8.21 18.86
CA ARG A 59 5.85 -7.29 19.70
C ARG A 59 7.34 -7.53 19.43
N VAL A 60 7.95 -6.66 18.64
CA VAL A 60 9.40 -6.66 18.50
C VAL A 60 9.98 -6.14 19.82
N LYS A 61 10.72 -6.99 20.55
CA LYS A 61 11.48 -6.53 21.70
C LYS A 61 12.56 -5.58 21.20
N ALA A 62 12.42 -4.29 21.49
CA ALA A 62 13.51 -3.35 21.25
C ALA A 62 14.75 -3.83 22.01
N LYS A 63 15.87 -3.99 21.31
CA LYS A 63 17.15 -4.35 21.92
C LYS A 63 17.65 -3.12 22.70
N GLY A 64 17.24 -3.04 23.97
CA GLY A 64 17.57 -1.94 24.88
C GLY A 64 16.35 -1.09 25.25
N ASN A 65 16.06 -1.01 26.55
CA ASN A 65 15.02 -0.19 27.20
C ASN A 65 13.58 -0.40 26.74
N GLY A 66 12.99 -1.56 27.08
CA GLY A 66 11.60 -1.72 27.59
C GLY A 66 10.40 -1.24 26.75
N ALA A 67 10.59 -0.48 25.68
CA ALA A 67 9.56 0.01 24.80
C ALA A 67 9.33 -1.06 23.72
N GLY A 68 8.21 -1.76 23.80
CA GLY A 68 7.80 -2.65 22.71
C GLY A 68 7.58 -1.81 21.45
N VAL A 69 8.30 -2.11 20.37
CA VAL A 69 8.03 -1.49 19.08
C VAL A 69 6.82 -2.22 18.51
N THR A 70 5.72 -1.49 18.33
CA THR A 70 4.52 -1.99 17.67
C THR A 70 4.82 -2.21 16.19
N ASN A 71 4.54 -3.41 15.66
CA ASN A 71 4.70 -3.65 14.23
C ASN A 71 3.62 -2.90 13.43
N ILE A 72 4.05 -1.88 12.67
CA ILE A 72 3.18 -1.11 11.78
C ILE A 72 3.35 -1.64 10.36
N TRP A 73 2.29 -2.25 9.84
CA TRP A 73 2.21 -2.64 8.45
C TRP A 73 1.58 -1.53 7.61
N LYS A 74 2.29 -1.09 6.57
CA LYS A 74 1.81 -0.11 5.61
C LYS A 74 1.35 -0.84 4.35
N PHE A 75 0.19 -0.46 3.83
CA PHE A 75 -0.39 -1.04 2.63
C PHE A 75 -1.10 0.01 1.79
N SER A 76 -1.27 -0.29 0.51
CA SER A 76 -1.95 0.58 -0.45
C SER A 76 -3.13 -0.17 -1.06
N VAL A 77 -4.24 0.52 -1.30
CA VAL A 77 -5.46 -0.03 -1.87
C VAL A 77 -5.78 0.73 -3.16
N LEU A 78 -5.84 -0.02 -4.25
CA LEU A 78 -6.13 0.51 -5.59
C LEU A 78 -7.62 0.41 -5.92
N ASP A 79 -8.32 -0.60 -5.41
CA ASP A 79 -9.75 -0.81 -5.64
C ASP A 79 -10.60 0.11 -4.72
N PRO A 80 -11.40 1.03 -5.28
CA PRO A 80 -12.26 1.92 -4.49
C PRO A 80 -13.32 1.19 -3.65
N ALA A 81 -13.80 0.03 -4.09
CA ALA A 81 -14.80 -0.75 -3.36
C ALA A 81 -14.20 -1.34 -2.07
N ILE A 82 -12.97 -1.87 -2.17
CA ILE A 82 -12.22 -2.38 -1.01
C ILE A 82 -11.87 -1.21 -0.08
N ALA A 83 -11.44 -0.07 -0.65
CA ALA A 83 -11.13 1.10 0.15
C ALA A 83 -12.32 1.56 1.00
N ARG A 84 -13.53 1.57 0.42
CA ARG A 84 -14.74 1.93 1.16
C ARG A 84 -15.05 0.97 2.30
N GLN A 85 -14.91 -0.34 2.08
CA GLN A 85 -15.11 -1.35 3.14
C GLN A 85 -14.12 -1.16 4.28
N LEU A 86 -12.86 -0.84 3.97
CA LEU A 86 -11.84 -0.59 4.99
C LEU A 86 -12.07 0.73 5.72
N ASP A 87 -12.53 1.77 5.03
CA ASP A 87 -12.90 3.06 5.65
C ASP A 87 -14.05 2.87 6.66
N ASP A 88 -15.11 2.15 6.27
CA ASP A 88 -16.22 1.82 7.17
C ASP A 88 -15.72 1.00 8.39
N ALA A 89 -14.81 0.05 8.16
CA ALA A 89 -14.24 -0.76 9.23
C ALA A 89 -13.34 0.06 10.17
N VAL A 90 -12.57 1.02 9.65
CA VAL A 90 -11.79 1.98 10.45
C VAL A 90 -12.71 2.79 11.35
N MET A 91 -13.85 3.27 10.84
CA MET A 91 -14.82 4.04 11.62
C MET A 91 -15.46 3.23 12.74
N SER A 92 -15.60 1.92 12.57
CA SER A 92 -16.07 1.01 13.63
C SER A 92 -15.01 0.73 14.72
N GLY A 93 -13.73 1.01 14.45
CA GLY A 93 -12.62 0.81 15.39
C GLY A 93 -12.23 -0.65 15.65
N GLY A 94 -12.80 -1.60 14.91
CA GLY A 94 -12.56 -3.03 15.08
C GLY A 94 -11.25 -3.51 14.44
N ALA A 95 -10.77 -4.67 14.90
CA ALA A 95 -9.72 -5.40 14.20
C ALA A 95 -10.26 -5.98 12.88
N VAL A 96 -9.47 -5.89 11.82
CA VAL A 96 -9.81 -6.39 10.48
C VAL A 96 -8.75 -7.36 9.97
N ALA A 97 -9.20 -8.34 9.18
CA ALA A 97 -8.32 -9.24 8.43
C ALA A 97 -8.20 -8.76 7.00
N VAL A 98 -7.01 -8.32 6.59
CA VAL A 98 -6.72 -7.83 5.24
C VAL A 98 -5.95 -8.88 4.47
N ARG A 99 -6.55 -9.37 3.39
CA ARG A 99 -5.84 -10.19 2.39
C ARG A 99 -5.04 -9.27 1.48
N TYR A 100 -3.76 -9.57 1.30
CA TYR A 100 -2.86 -8.76 0.50
C TYR A 100 -2.14 -9.58 -0.56
N CYS A 101 -1.76 -8.88 -1.63
CA CYS A 101 -0.77 -9.31 -2.60
C CYS A 101 0.38 -8.30 -2.55
N GLN A 102 1.57 -8.78 -2.24
CA GLN A 102 2.79 -8.01 -2.25
C GLN A 102 3.38 -8.09 -3.66
N VAL A 103 3.46 -6.94 -4.30
CA VAL A 103 4.24 -6.78 -5.53
C VAL A 103 5.70 -6.54 -5.14
N GLN A 104 6.61 -7.35 -5.67
CA GLN A 104 8.04 -7.10 -5.50
C GLN A 104 8.51 -6.24 -6.67
N PHE A 105 8.81 -4.98 -6.39
CA PHE A 105 9.61 -4.16 -7.29
C PHE A 105 11.07 -4.61 -7.16
N THR A 106 11.49 -5.56 -7.98
CA THR A 106 12.92 -5.75 -8.27
C THR A 106 13.36 -4.58 -9.15
N GLY A 107 14.00 -3.59 -8.54
CA GLY A 107 14.75 -2.55 -9.25
C GLY A 107 16.10 -3.08 -9.72
#